data_AF-A0A4Q5UY30-F1
#
_entry.id   AF-A0A4Q5UY30-F1
#
_cell.length_a   1.000
_cell.length_b   1.000
_cell.length_c   1.000
_cell.angle_alpha   90.00
_cell.angle_beta   90.00
_cell.angle_gamma   90.00
#
_symmetry.space_group_name_H-M   'P 1'
#
loop_
_entity.id
_entity.type
_entity.pdbx_description
1 polymer ?
#
loop_
_entity_poly.entity_id
_entity_poly.type
_entity_poly.pdbx_seq_one_letter_code
_entity_poly.pdbx_strand_id
1 'polypeptide(L)'
;MKLFDDPLDENLNLLPQDGEVYYYGKLFNTQEADEHFNRLLNDIEWKNDEAFILGKLIITKRKVAWYAETAFEYTYSNRTKQALPWTTELLELKKRVEQKTGETFNSCLLNLYHSGEEGMAWHSDAEKDLKKNGAIGSLSFGAERKFAFKHKNTGEKISM
;
A
#
# COMPACT_ATOMS: atom_id res chain seq x y z
N MET A 1 -6.63 14.29 13.72
CA MET A 1 -6.83 14.97 12.44
C MET A 1 -7.88 14.16 11.70
N LYS A 2 -8.98 14.77 11.25
CA LYS A 2 -9.89 14.06 10.36
C LYS A 2 -9.36 14.30 8.96
N LEU A 3 -8.77 13.29 8.34
CA LEU A 3 -8.10 13.36 7.03
C LEU A 3 -8.91 14.04 5.93
N PHE A 4 -10.24 14.13 6.05
CA PHE A 4 -11.12 14.65 5.01
C PHE A 4 -11.77 16.01 5.31
N ASP A 5 -11.60 16.56 6.52
CA ASP A 5 -12.35 17.75 6.97
C ASP A 5 -11.47 19.01 7.15
N ASP A 6 -10.13 18.87 7.17
CA ASP A 6 -9.19 19.99 7.28
C ASP A 6 -8.73 20.47 5.88
N PRO A 7 -8.38 21.76 5.70
CA PRO A 7 -7.83 22.23 4.43
C PRO A 7 -6.56 21.45 4.08
N LEU A 8 -6.58 20.80 2.92
CA LEU A 8 -5.48 19.96 2.43
C LEU A 8 -4.26 20.82 2.09
N ASP A 9 -3.17 20.63 2.82
CA ASP A 9 -1.84 21.09 2.43
C ASP A 9 -0.98 19.89 1.99
N GLU A 10 -0.86 19.73 0.68
CA GLU A 10 -0.14 18.60 0.07
C GLU A 10 1.38 18.68 0.29
N ASN A 11 1.91 19.84 0.71
CA ASN A 11 3.34 20.04 0.98
C ASN A 11 3.70 19.89 2.46
N LEU A 12 2.71 19.66 3.33
CA LEU A 12 2.93 19.47 4.75
C LEU A 12 3.42 18.05 5.03
N ASN A 13 4.63 17.93 5.56
CA ASN A 13 5.08 16.67 6.15
C ASN A 13 4.31 16.40 7.45
N LEU A 14 3.59 15.27 7.48
CA LEU A 14 2.79 14.85 8.64
C LEU A 14 3.61 14.22 9.76
N LEU A 15 4.88 13.86 9.51
CA LEU A 15 5.78 13.33 10.52
C LEU A 15 6.60 14.45 11.19
N PRO A 16 6.73 14.43 12.53
CA PRO A 16 7.45 15.47 13.27
C PRO A 16 8.97 15.29 13.21
N GLN A 17 9.45 14.08 12.87
CA GLN A 17 10.87 13.73 12.88
C GLN A 17 11.16 12.45 12.08
N ASP A 18 12.41 12.31 11.65
CA ASP A 18 13.02 11.08 11.12
C ASP A 18 12.26 10.36 9.98
N GLY A 19 11.51 11.12 9.18
CA GLY A 19 10.80 10.63 8.00
C GLY A 19 9.90 11.68 7.37
N GLU A 20 9.34 11.33 6.21
CA GLU A 20 8.43 12.19 5.46
C GLU A 20 7.16 11.43 5.07
N VAL A 21 6.00 12.06 5.29
CA VAL A 21 4.69 11.58 4.83
C VAL A 21 3.89 12.77 4.32
N TYR A 22 3.46 12.68 3.07
CA TYR A 22 2.64 13.70 2.40
C TYR A 22 1.28 13.10 2.04
N TYR A 23 0.20 13.82 2.37
CA TYR A 23 -1.16 13.40 2.05
C TYR A 23 -1.70 14.23 0.89
N TYR A 24 -2.07 13.55 -0.21
CA TYR A 24 -2.53 14.18 -1.45
C TYR A 24 -4.05 14.17 -1.63
N GLY A 25 -4.81 13.87 -0.56
CA GLY A 25 -6.28 13.91 -0.61
C GLY A 25 -6.91 12.85 -1.51
N LYS A 26 -8.10 13.17 -2.03
CA LYS A 26 -8.86 12.32 -2.96
C LYS A 26 -8.37 12.57 -4.39
N LEU A 27 -7.77 11.56 -5.03
CA LEU A 27 -7.29 11.66 -6.42
C LEU A 27 -8.38 11.41 -7.48
N PHE A 28 -9.48 10.82 -7.05
CA PHE A 28 -10.62 10.38 -7.84
C PHE A 28 -11.90 10.90 -7.21
N ASN A 29 -12.91 11.19 -8.04
CA ASN A 29 -14.25 11.40 -7.52
C ASN A 29 -14.88 10.07 -7.07
N THR A 30 -16.03 10.11 -6.39
CA THR A 30 -16.67 8.90 -5.85
C THR A 30 -17.00 7.86 -6.92
N GLN A 31 -17.50 8.28 -8.07
CA GLN A 31 -17.86 7.35 -9.14
C GLN A 31 -16.61 6.65 -9.71
N GLU A 32 -15.56 7.41 -10.02
CA GLU A 32 -14.28 6.86 -10.48
C GLU A 32 -13.68 5.88 -9.45
N ALA A 33 -13.70 6.26 -8.17
CA ALA A 33 -13.18 5.43 -7.09
C ALA A 33 -13.96 4.10 -6.94
N ASP A 34 -15.28 4.13 -7.07
CA ASP A 34 -16.12 2.93 -7.01
C ASP A 34 -15.92 2.03 -8.24
N GLU A 35 -15.71 2.61 -9.42
CA GLU A 35 -15.38 1.86 -10.63
C GLU A 35 -14.04 1.15 -10.50
N HIS A 36 -12.98 1.87 -10.07
CA HIS A 36 -11.67 1.29 -9.78
C HIS A 36 -11.76 0.21 -8.71
N PHE A 37 -12.48 0.46 -7.61
CA PHE A 37 -12.70 -0.52 -6.55
C PHE A 37 -13.29 -1.83 -7.08
N ASN A 38 -14.35 -1.74 -7.89
CA ASN A 38 -15.02 -2.91 -8.44
C ASN A 38 -14.12 -3.68 -9.41
N ARG A 39 -13.36 -3.02 -10.27
CA ARG A 39 -12.40 -3.68 -11.17
C ARG A 39 -11.30 -4.37 -10.38
N LEU A 40 -10.68 -3.66 -9.42
CA LEU A 40 -9.65 -4.24 -8.56
C LEU A 40 -10.16 -5.46 -7.76
N LEU A 41 -11.40 -5.42 -7.29
CA LEU A 41 -11.99 -6.52 -6.54
C LEU A 41 -12.19 -7.77 -7.40
N ASN A 42 -12.56 -7.62 -8.66
CA ASN A 42 -12.93 -8.72 -9.54
C ASN A 42 -11.79 -9.23 -10.44
N ASP A 43 -10.89 -8.34 -10.88
CA ASP A 43 -9.93 -8.63 -11.96
C ASP A 43 -8.51 -8.91 -11.45
N ILE A 44 -8.21 -8.57 -10.20
CA ILE A 44 -6.91 -8.86 -9.58
C ILE A 44 -6.84 -10.34 -9.19
N GLU A 45 -5.67 -10.95 -9.44
CA GLU A 45 -5.35 -12.33 -9.10
C GLU A 45 -5.07 -12.50 -7.59
N TRP A 46 -6.09 -12.24 -6.77
CA TRP A 46 -6.00 -12.27 -5.32
C TRP A 46 -5.69 -13.66 -4.77
N LYS A 47 -4.64 -13.76 -3.94
CA LYS A 47 -4.28 -14.99 -3.22
C LYS A 47 -4.28 -14.73 -1.72
N ASN A 48 -4.69 -15.72 -0.93
CA ASN A 48 -4.56 -15.61 0.53
C ASN A 48 -3.09 -15.40 0.89
N ASP A 49 -2.83 -14.46 1.79
CA ASP A 49 -1.48 -14.20 2.23
C ASP A 49 -1.00 -15.29 3.20
N GLU A 50 0.28 -15.60 3.08
CA GLU A 50 0.96 -16.64 3.82
C GLU A 50 1.99 -16.01 4.76
N ALA A 51 1.92 -16.36 6.05
CA ALA A 51 2.85 -15.88 7.07
C ALA A 51 3.46 -17.07 7.82
N PHE A 52 4.78 -17.02 8.08
CA PHE A 52 5.44 -17.97 8.96
C PHE A 52 5.50 -17.42 10.38
N ILE A 53 4.80 -18.07 11.31
CA ILE A 53 4.81 -17.71 12.72
C ILE A 53 5.26 -18.94 13.51
N LEU A 54 6.36 -18.80 14.25
CA LEU A 54 6.92 -19.86 15.10
C LEU A 54 7.14 -21.19 14.37
N GLY A 55 7.67 -21.14 13.14
CA GLY A 55 7.95 -22.32 12.32
C GLY A 55 6.72 -22.97 11.66
N LYS A 56 5.52 -22.39 11.82
CA LYS A 56 4.29 -22.86 11.18
C LYS A 56 3.85 -21.89 10.09
N LEU A 57 3.43 -22.45 8.95
CA LEU A 57 2.77 -21.70 7.88
C LEU A 57 1.33 -21.41 8.31
N ILE A 58 0.96 -20.13 8.29
CA ILE A 58 -0.39 -19.65 8.56
C ILE A 58 -0.90 -18.97 7.29
N ILE A 59 -2.02 -19.48 6.77
CA ILE A 59 -2.78 -18.85 5.69
C ILE A 59 -3.75 -17.87 6.33
N THR A 60 -3.62 -16.59 6.02
CA THR A 60 -4.46 -15.54 6.58
C THR A 60 -5.71 -15.34 5.70
N LYS A 61 -6.75 -14.70 6.25
CA LYS A 61 -7.93 -14.28 5.45
C LYS A 61 -7.61 -13.11 4.51
N ARG A 62 -6.59 -12.31 4.85
CA ARG A 62 -6.13 -11.20 4.01
C ARG A 62 -5.66 -11.76 2.69
N LYS A 63 -6.07 -11.12 1.59
CA LYS A 63 -5.57 -11.46 0.28
C LYS A 63 -4.56 -10.43 -0.20
N VAL A 64 -3.59 -10.89 -0.98
CA VAL A 64 -2.55 -10.07 -1.58
C VAL A 64 -2.37 -10.45 -3.03
N ALA A 65 -1.88 -9.50 -3.82
CA ALA A 65 -1.38 -9.74 -5.16
C ALA A 65 -0.21 -8.80 -5.44
N TRP A 66 0.80 -9.27 -6.16
CA TRP A 66 1.98 -8.48 -6.49
C TRP A 66 2.06 -8.30 -8.00
N TYR A 67 2.17 -7.06 -8.45
CA TYR A 67 2.33 -6.70 -9.86
C TYR A 67 3.62 -5.87 -10.06
N ALA A 68 4.30 -6.05 -11.18
CA ALA A 68 5.55 -5.34 -11.49
C ALA A 68 5.81 -5.21 -13.00
N GLU A 69 6.74 -4.32 -13.36
CA GLU A 69 7.14 -4.04 -14.75
C GLU A 69 7.78 -5.26 -15.40
N THR A 70 8.70 -5.89 -14.67
CA THR A 70 9.25 -7.21 -15.01
C THR A 70 8.77 -8.21 -13.99
N ALA A 71 8.30 -9.37 -14.45
CA ALA A 71 8.06 -10.49 -13.55
C ALA A 71 9.37 -10.81 -12.83
N PHE A 72 9.40 -10.62 -11.51
CA PHE A 72 10.55 -10.90 -10.69
C PHE A 72 10.14 -11.77 -9.50
N GLU A 73 11.10 -12.55 -9.04
CA GLU A 73 10.97 -13.40 -7.87
C GLU A 73 11.47 -12.61 -6.66
N TYR A 74 10.56 -12.26 -5.74
CA TYR A 74 10.94 -11.69 -4.45
C TYR A 74 10.87 -12.76 -3.36
N THR A 75 11.91 -12.87 -2.52
CA THR A 75 11.88 -13.78 -1.38
C THR A 75 11.43 -13.04 -0.13
N TYR A 76 10.17 -13.26 0.27
CA TYR A 76 9.67 -12.85 1.60
C TYR A 76 9.43 -14.11 2.44
N SER A 77 10.00 -14.18 3.64
CA SER A 77 9.79 -15.30 4.59
C SER A 77 10.09 -16.72 4.04
N ASN A 78 11.21 -16.90 3.31
CA ASN A 78 11.64 -18.18 2.71
C ASN A 78 10.73 -18.76 1.61
N ARG A 79 9.85 -17.95 1.01
CA ARG A 79 9.09 -18.31 -0.19
C ARG A 79 9.30 -17.26 -1.27
N THR A 80 9.50 -17.74 -2.49
CA THR A 80 9.47 -16.92 -3.71
C THR A 80 8.03 -16.51 -4.00
N LYS A 81 7.71 -15.22 -3.86
CA LYS A 81 6.49 -14.63 -4.42
C LYS A 81 6.83 -14.12 -5.82
N GLN A 82 6.01 -14.50 -6.80
CA GLN A 82 6.19 -14.08 -8.18
C GLN A 82 5.31 -12.87 -8.46
N ALA A 83 5.92 -11.75 -8.87
CA ALA A 83 5.18 -10.61 -9.34
C ALA A 83 4.58 -10.90 -10.73
N LEU A 84 3.30 -10.56 -10.90
CA LEU A 84 2.59 -10.63 -12.18
C LEU A 84 2.87 -9.37 -13.03
N PRO A 85 2.77 -9.45 -14.36
CA PRO A 85 2.81 -8.27 -15.22
C PRO A 85 1.63 -7.34 -14.92
N TRP A 86 1.85 -6.03 -14.92
CA TRP A 86 0.80 -5.03 -14.70
C TRP A 86 -0.47 -5.26 -15.54
N THR A 87 -1.62 -5.05 -14.93
CA THR A 87 -2.89 -4.91 -15.66
C THR A 87 -3.03 -3.49 -16.21
N THR A 88 -3.87 -3.31 -17.24
CA THR A 88 -4.21 -1.97 -17.78
C THR A 88 -4.70 -1.03 -16.68
N GLU A 89 -5.55 -1.55 -15.80
CA GLU A 89 -6.11 -0.85 -14.65
C GLU A 89 -5.02 -0.33 -13.69
N LEU A 90 -4.06 -1.19 -13.33
CA LEU A 90 -2.96 -0.78 -12.46
C LEU A 90 -2.00 0.21 -13.12
N LEU A 91 -1.80 0.14 -14.44
CA LEU A 91 -1.01 1.13 -15.17
C LEU A 91 -1.66 2.51 -15.15
N GLU A 92 -2.99 2.58 -15.23
CA GLU A 92 -3.74 3.83 -15.13
C GLU A 92 -3.59 4.45 -13.73
N LEU A 93 -3.81 3.66 -12.68
CA LEU A 93 -3.64 4.08 -11.29
C LEU A 93 -2.21 4.53 -11.01
N LYS A 94 -1.22 3.74 -11.44
CA LYS A 94 0.20 4.07 -11.36
C LYS A 94 0.46 5.44 -11.99
N LYS A 95 0.06 5.64 -13.24
CA LYS A 95 0.26 6.90 -13.96
C LYS A 95 -0.36 8.09 -13.22
N ARG A 96 -1.57 7.92 -12.65
CA ARG A 96 -2.24 8.97 -11.87
C ARG A 96 -1.44 9.35 -10.62
N VAL A 97 -0.92 8.37 -9.89
CA VAL A 97 -0.07 8.60 -8.71
C VAL A 97 1.24 9.27 -9.11
N GLU A 98 1.93 8.76 -10.13
CA GLU A 98 3.20 9.33 -10.63
C GLU A 98 3.04 10.79 -11.09
N GLN A 99 1.95 11.12 -11.78
CA GLN A 99 1.65 12.50 -12.17
C GLN A 99 1.42 13.43 -10.98
N LYS A 100 0.82 12.92 -9.90
CA LYS A 100 0.49 13.71 -8.71
C LYS A 100 1.72 13.94 -7.83
N THR A 101 2.56 12.92 -7.67
CA THR A 101 3.70 12.95 -6.73
C THR A 101 5.02 13.35 -7.41
N GLY A 102 5.13 13.20 -8.73
CA GLY A 102 6.39 13.34 -9.46
C GLY A 102 7.34 12.14 -9.30
N GLU A 103 6.94 11.11 -8.56
CA GLU A 103 7.71 9.87 -8.36
C GLU A 103 7.43 8.86 -9.48
N THR A 104 8.25 7.81 -9.55
CA THR A 104 8.04 6.67 -10.46
C THR A 104 8.08 5.36 -9.70
N PHE A 105 7.23 4.41 -10.10
CA PHE A 105 7.12 3.10 -9.45
C PHE A 105 7.33 1.97 -10.46
N ASN A 106 7.88 0.84 -10.04
CA ASN A 106 8.08 -0.33 -10.91
C ASN A 106 7.35 -1.58 -10.39
N SER A 107 6.74 -1.51 -9.21
CA SER A 107 5.97 -2.58 -8.63
C SER A 107 4.85 -2.06 -7.71
N CYS A 108 3.85 -2.89 -7.47
CA CYS A 108 2.74 -2.64 -6.56
C CYS A 108 2.38 -3.93 -5.82
N LEU A 109 2.36 -3.85 -4.50
CA LEU A 109 1.76 -4.86 -3.63
C LEU A 109 0.35 -4.40 -3.26
N LEU A 110 -0.64 -5.17 -3.69
CA LEU A 110 -2.03 -4.95 -3.32
C LEU A 110 -2.38 -5.74 -2.07
N ASN A 111 -3.13 -5.11 -1.16
CA ASN A 111 -3.66 -5.73 0.04
C ASN A 111 -5.19 -5.59 0.07
N LEU A 112 -5.89 -6.71 0.12
CA LEU A 112 -7.35 -6.77 0.27
C LEU A 112 -7.70 -7.19 1.70
N TYR A 113 -8.40 -6.31 2.39
CA TYR A 113 -9.01 -6.54 3.68
C TYR A 113 -10.53 -6.63 3.50
N HIS A 114 -11.08 -7.82 3.63
CA HIS A 114 -12.51 -8.12 3.55
C HIS A 114 -13.30 -7.51 4.72
N SER A 115 -12.68 -7.33 5.89
CA SER A 115 -13.33 -6.73 7.05
C SER A 115 -12.38 -5.93 7.94
N GLY A 116 -12.93 -5.26 8.95
CA GLY A 116 -12.16 -4.56 9.99
C GLY A 116 -11.44 -5.49 10.98
N GLU A 117 -11.68 -6.81 10.92
CA GLU A 117 -10.98 -7.80 11.76
C GLU A 117 -9.59 -8.13 11.24
N GLU A 118 -9.33 -7.87 9.96
CA GLU A 118 -8.03 -8.05 9.33
C GLU A 118 -7.21 -6.77 9.45
N GLY A 119 -5.90 -6.89 9.60
CA GLY A 119 -5.02 -5.73 9.70
C GLY A 119 -3.59 -6.07 9.39
N MET A 120 -2.72 -5.09 9.60
CA MET A 120 -1.28 -5.26 9.48
C MET A 120 -0.66 -4.86 10.82
N ALA A 121 0.21 -5.73 11.35
CA ALA A 121 0.99 -5.40 12.54
C ALA A 121 2.01 -4.31 12.23
N TRP A 122 2.60 -3.72 13.27
CA TRP A 122 3.72 -2.78 13.12
C TRP A 122 4.85 -3.45 12.33
N HIS A 123 5.22 -2.85 11.20
CA HIS A 123 6.29 -3.32 10.33
C HIS A 123 7.00 -2.11 9.70
N SER A 124 8.02 -2.39 8.90
CA SER A 124 8.64 -1.42 8.02
C SER A 124 9.02 -2.12 6.73
N ASP A 125 8.77 -1.46 5.62
CA ASP A 125 9.24 -1.89 4.31
C ASP A 125 10.75 -1.59 4.28
N ALA A 126 11.55 -2.65 4.45
CA ALA A 126 13.00 -2.61 4.60
C ALA A 126 13.68 -3.66 3.72
N GLU A 127 12.99 -4.06 2.65
CA GLU A 127 13.46 -5.00 1.66
C GLU A 127 14.70 -4.45 0.97
N LYS A 128 15.75 -5.29 0.83
CA LYS A 128 17.03 -4.89 0.24
C LYS A 128 16.92 -4.42 -1.21
N ASP A 129 15.88 -4.87 -1.90
CA ASP A 129 15.64 -4.58 -3.31
C ASP A 129 14.95 -3.22 -3.52
N LEU A 130 14.51 -2.55 -2.43
CA LEU A 130 13.96 -1.21 -2.51
C LEU A 130 15.09 -0.19 -2.70
N LYS A 131 14.80 0.82 -3.54
CA LYS A 131 15.68 1.99 -3.70
C LYS A 131 15.90 2.64 -2.32
N LYS A 132 17.17 2.87 -1.97
CA LYS A 132 17.51 3.61 -0.75
C LYS A 132 16.84 4.98 -0.77
N ASN A 133 16.08 5.30 0.28
CA ASN A 133 15.25 6.50 0.38
C ASN A 133 14.25 6.65 -0.79
N GLY A 134 13.78 5.54 -1.36
CA GLY A 134 12.70 5.56 -2.35
C GLY A 134 11.36 5.84 -1.70
N ALA A 135 10.53 6.66 -2.35
CA ALA A 135 9.16 6.90 -1.91
C ALA A 135 8.28 5.66 -2.13
N ILE A 136 7.33 5.44 -1.23
CA ILE A 136 6.26 4.46 -1.39
C ILE A 136 4.95 5.24 -1.59
N GLY A 137 4.29 5.01 -2.72
CA GLY A 137 2.95 5.52 -2.99
C GLY A 137 1.89 4.58 -2.41
N SER A 138 0.98 5.11 -1.58
CA SER A 138 -0.17 4.35 -1.06
C SER A 138 -1.47 4.94 -1.58
N LEU A 139 -2.29 4.11 -2.22
CA LEU A 139 -3.60 4.46 -2.74
C LEU A 139 -4.63 3.48 -2.18
N SER A 140 -5.76 3.98 -1.69
CA SER A 140 -6.79 3.20 -1.01
C SER A 140 -8.15 3.36 -1.67
N PHE A 141 -8.91 2.27 -1.74
CA PHE A 141 -10.27 2.22 -2.28
C PHE A 141 -11.19 1.44 -1.33
N GLY A 142 -12.48 1.78 -1.33
CA GLY A 142 -13.49 1.12 -0.48
C GLY A 142 -13.59 1.75 0.92
N ALA A 143 -13.78 0.90 1.94
CA ALA A 143 -14.04 1.36 3.30
C ALA A 143 -12.84 2.10 3.92
N GLU A 144 -13.11 3.16 4.69
CA GLU A 144 -12.09 3.90 5.43
C GLU A 144 -11.43 3.03 6.51
N ARG A 145 -10.12 3.24 6.68
CA ARG A 145 -9.28 2.48 7.61
C ARG A 145 -8.27 3.40 8.27
N LYS A 146 -7.99 3.15 9.55
CA LYS A 146 -6.95 3.87 10.28
C LYS A 146 -5.58 3.49 9.73
N PHE A 147 -4.78 4.47 9.30
CA PHE A 147 -3.38 4.29 8.94
C PHE A 147 -2.51 4.91 10.03
N ALA A 148 -1.54 4.18 10.56
CA ALA A 148 -0.76 4.65 11.70
C ALA A 148 0.74 4.46 11.50
N PHE A 149 1.49 5.45 11.92
CA PHE A 149 2.94 5.47 11.98
C PHE A 149 3.39 5.36 13.43
N LYS A 150 4.50 4.64 13.65
CA LYS A 150 5.14 4.52 14.96
C LYS A 150 6.64 4.74 14.78
N HIS A 151 7.18 5.71 15.50
CA HIS A 151 8.62 5.96 15.51
C HIS A 151 9.36 4.79 16.16
N LYS A 152 10.44 4.31 15.53
CA LYS A 152 11.16 3.09 15.96
C LYS A 152 11.83 3.24 17.33
N ASN A 153 12.44 4.39 17.59
CA ASN A 153 13.20 4.63 18.84
C ASN A 153 12.30 5.16 19.96
N THR A 154 11.60 6.28 19.74
CA THR A 154 10.74 6.93 20.74
C THR A 154 9.42 6.21 20.99
N GLY A 155 8.92 5.41 20.04
CA GLY A 155 7.62 4.75 20.13
C GLY A 155 6.42 5.68 19.95
N GLU A 156 6.65 6.96 19.66
CA GLU A 156 5.62 7.96 19.36
C GLU A 156 4.75 7.48 18.19
N LYS A 157 3.44 7.74 18.29
CA LYS A 157 2.45 7.28 17.31
C LYS A 157 1.69 8.45 16.74
N ILE A 158 1.56 8.45 15.42
CA ILE A 158 0.71 9.35 14.68
C ILE A 158 -0.23 8.50 13.84
N SER A 159 -1.49 8.87 13.81
CA SER A 159 -2.45 8.20 12.96
C SER A 159 -3.23 9.18 12.13
N MET A 160 -3.49 8.76 10.91
CA MET A 160 -4.35 9.41 9.96
C MET A 160 -5.69 8.69 9.95
#